data_AF-A0A0C3H4F9-F1
#
_entry.id   AF-A0A0C3H4F9-F1
#
_cell.length_a   1.000
_cell.length_b   1.000
_cell.length_c   1.000
_cell.angle_alpha   90.00
_cell.angle_beta   90.00
_cell.angle_gamma   90.00
#
_symmetry.space_group_name_H-M   'P 1'
#
loop_
_entity.id
_entity.type
_entity.pdbx_description
1 polymer ?
#
loop_
_entity_poly.entity_id
_entity_poly.type
_entity_poly.pdbx_seq_one_letter_code
_entity_poly.pdbx_strand_id
1 'polypeptide(L)'
;TRNTKEARTLTYYLTVIQQPERARACGSGAKSYTDRRPVDPPPVVELRIFEGNGADCTDVTSSYNSNFFLFTTLESTRPVTQGHKQRLMLHVPVLDGAPVSGMTFLDRPRPAGYFIFPDLSVCKEGRYRLSFNLYEATKDDKDTDAEPSNE
;
A
#
# COMPACT_ATOMS: atom_id res chain seq x y z
N THR A 1 13.08 -1.71 8.50
CA THR A 1 13.98 -0.77 9.16
C THR A 1 14.94 -0.22 8.12
N ARG A 2 15.24 1.08 8.14
CA ARG A 2 16.11 1.77 7.20
C ARG A 2 17.15 2.58 7.96
N ASN A 3 18.37 2.65 7.46
CA ASN A 3 19.42 3.49 8.01
C ASN A 3 19.69 4.66 7.03
N THR A 4 19.64 5.88 7.54
CA THR A 4 19.90 7.09 6.74
C THR A 4 21.38 7.49 6.78
N LYS A 5 21.78 8.46 5.95
CA LYS A 5 23.17 8.99 5.91
C LYS A 5 23.68 9.52 7.25
N GLU A 6 22.81 10.09 8.08
CA GLU A 6 23.17 10.58 9.42
C GLU A 6 23.17 9.49 10.51
N ALA A 7 23.20 8.20 10.12
CA ALA A 7 23.12 7.07 11.04
C ALA A 7 21.83 7.04 11.89
N ARG A 8 20.74 7.65 11.39
CA ARG A 8 19.41 7.50 11.98
C ARG A 8 18.83 6.16 11.55
N THR A 9 18.24 5.44 12.49
CA THR A 9 17.51 4.21 12.20
C THR A 9 16.01 4.50 12.23
N LEU A 10 15.36 4.34 11.09
CA LEU A 10 13.92 4.54 10.92
C LEU A 10 13.20 3.19 10.80
N THR A 11 12.15 3.01 11.58
CA THR A 11 11.26 1.85 11.51
C THR A 11 9.87 2.29 11.10
N TYR A 12 9.41 1.76 9.97
CA TYR A 12 8.09 2.04 9.42
C TYR A 12 7.15 0.89 9.78
N TYR A 13 6.00 1.22 10.36
CA TYR A 13 4.92 0.29 10.61
C TYR A 13 3.74 0.65 9.72
N LEU A 14 3.36 -0.29 8.85
CA LEU A 14 2.14 -0.23 8.05
C LEU A 14 1.10 -1.17 8.63
N THR A 15 -0.05 -0.63 9.00
CA THR A 15 -1.16 -1.40 9.54
C THR A 15 -2.43 -1.15 8.74
N VAL A 16 -3.05 -2.20 8.23
CA VAL A 16 -4.37 -2.10 7.60
C VAL A 16 -5.43 -2.03 8.70
N ILE A 17 -5.95 -0.83 8.97
CA ILE A 17 -6.94 -0.60 10.05
C ILE A 17 -8.38 -0.83 9.59
N GLN A 18 -8.62 -0.73 8.28
CA GLN A 18 -9.89 -1.08 7.65
C GLN A 18 -9.61 -2.04 6.49
N GLN A 19 -10.03 -3.29 6.65
CA GLN A 19 -9.81 -4.36 5.68
C GLN A 19 -10.81 -4.27 4.52
N PRO A 20 -10.40 -4.50 3.27
CA PRO A 20 -11.33 -4.77 2.18
C PRO A 20 -12.04 -6.10 2.42
N GLU A 21 -13.36 -6.10 2.49
CA GLU A 21 -14.13 -7.33 2.75
C GLU A 21 -14.74 -7.91 1.48
N ARG A 22 -15.30 -7.06 0.62
CA ARG A 22 -16.00 -7.47 -0.58
C ARG A 22 -15.86 -6.44 -1.69
N ALA A 23 -15.95 -6.91 -2.93
CA ALA A 23 -16.02 -6.07 -4.11
C ALA A 23 -16.99 -6.72 -5.10
N ARG A 24 -17.71 -5.90 -5.86
CA ARG A 24 -18.47 -6.40 -7.02
C ARG A 24 -17.58 -6.27 -8.24
N ALA A 25 -17.43 -7.35 -8.99
CA ALA A 25 -16.72 -7.31 -10.25
C ALA A 25 -17.41 -6.33 -11.22
N CYS A 26 -16.67 -5.40 -11.82
CA CYS A 26 -17.20 -4.41 -12.78
C CYS A 26 -17.74 -5.03 -14.08
N GLY A 27 -17.53 -6.34 -14.28
CA GLY A 27 -17.88 -7.05 -15.51
C GLY A 27 -16.94 -6.72 -16.68
N SER A 28 -17.22 -7.29 -17.84
CA SER A 28 -16.45 -7.07 -19.07
C SER A 28 -17.30 -6.43 -20.16
N GLY A 29 -16.81 -5.36 -20.79
CA GLY A 29 -17.44 -4.71 -21.94
C GLY A 29 -17.26 -3.19 -21.99
N ALA A 30 -17.67 -2.55 -23.09
CA ALA A 30 -17.49 -1.11 -23.33
C ALA A 30 -18.18 -0.17 -22.31
N LYS A 31 -19.04 -0.71 -21.43
CA LYS A 31 -19.75 0.02 -20.37
C LYS A 31 -19.32 -0.39 -18.95
N SER A 32 -18.25 -1.17 -18.79
CA SER A 32 -17.81 -1.67 -17.47
C SER A 32 -17.49 -0.54 -16.47
N TYR A 33 -17.14 0.66 -16.96
CA TYR A 33 -16.96 1.84 -16.11
C TYR A 33 -18.25 2.28 -15.38
N THR A 34 -19.44 1.97 -15.91
CA THR A 34 -20.73 2.36 -15.32
C THR A 34 -21.21 1.46 -14.19
N ASP A 35 -20.74 0.21 -14.10
CA ASP A 35 -21.02 -0.71 -12.97
C ASP A 35 -19.81 -0.82 -12.04
N ARG A 36 -18.90 0.15 -12.08
CA ARG A 36 -17.79 0.23 -11.12
C ARG A 36 -18.35 0.44 -9.74
N ARG A 37 -17.97 -0.48 -8.85
CA ARG A 37 -18.27 -0.38 -7.42
C ARG A 37 -16.96 -0.51 -6.68
N PRO A 38 -16.57 0.52 -5.93
CA PRO A 38 -15.41 0.42 -5.08
C PRO A 38 -15.53 -0.78 -4.14
N VAL A 39 -14.36 -1.28 -3.74
CA VAL A 39 -14.22 -2.25 -2.67
C VAL A 39 -14.85 -1.66 -1.40
N ASP A 40 -15.66 -2.47 -0.73
CA ASP A 40 -16.43 -2.11 0.46
C ASP A 40 -16.04 -3.02 1.64
N PRO A 41 -15.67 -2.47 2.80
CA PRO A 41 -15.38 -1.06 3.04
C PRO A 41 -14.05 -0.61 2.34
N PRO A 42 -13.84 0.70 2.09
CA PRO A 42 -12.63 1.16 1.40
C PRO A 42 -11.38 0.88 2.25
N PRO A 43 -10.28 0.38 1.69
CA PRO A 43 -9.08 0.13 2.49
C PRO A 43 -8.53 1.40 3.13
N VAL A 44 -8.18 1.29 4.40
CA VAL A 44 -7.46 2.34 5.14
C VAL A 44 -6.21 1.74 5.75
N VAL A 45 -5.07 2.35 5.45
CA VAL A 45 -3.76 1.93 5.94
C VAL A 45 -3.17 3.05 6.80
N GLU A 46 -2.76 2.71 8.00
CA GLU A 46 -2.06 3.57 8.94
C GLU A 46 -0.55 3.39 8.77
N LEU A 47 0.19 4.50 8.74
CA LEU A 47 1.64 4.57 8.78
C LEU A 47 2.09 5.26 10.06
N ARG A 48 3.02 4.60 10.76
CA ARG A 48 3.75 5.17 11.88
C ARG A 48 5.25 4.99 11.66
N ILE A 49 6.00 6.03 11.99
CA ILE A 49 7.44 6.12 11.77
C ILE A 49 8.09 6.31 13.13
N PHE A 50 9.01 5.43 13.47
CA PHE A 50 9.79 5.51 14.70
C PHE A 50 11.26 5.70 14.38
N GLU A 51 11.91 6.62 15.07
CA GLU A 51 13.36 6.84 15.02
C GLU A 51 14.02 6.21 16.25
N GLY A 52 15.14 5.53 16.04
CA GLY A 52 15.92 4.89 17.11
C GLY A 52 16.03 3.37 16.97
N ASN A 53 16.68 2.75 17.95
CA ASN A 53 16.92 1.31 17.99
C ASN A 53 16.50 0.75 19.36
N GLY A 54 15.77 -0.37 19.35
CA GLY A 54 15.41 -1.08 20.58
C GLY A 54 14.32 -0.39 21.41
N ALA A 55 14.58 -0.21 22.71
CA ALA A 55 13.60 0.33 23.66
C ALA A 55 13.42 1.86 23.58
N ASP A 56 14.39 2.57 23.02
CA ASP A 56 14.42 4.04 22.96
C ASP A 56 13.85 4.60 21.62
N CYS A 57 12.89 3.90 21.03
CA CYS A 57 12.26 4.33 19.78
C CYS A 57 11.28 5.50 20.04
N THR A 58 11.50 6.63 19.37
CA THR A 58 10.62 7.81 19.42
C THR A 58 9.70 7.86 18.21
N ASP A 59 8.40 8.13 18.41
CA ASP A 59 7.45 8.34 17.32
C ASP A 59 7.72 9.70 16.65
N VAL A 60 8.16 9.67 15.40
CA VAL A 60 8.48 10.86 14.60
C VAL A 60 7.47 11.10 13.46
N THR A 61 6.35 10.35 13.45
CA THR A 61 5.38 10.33 12.34
C THR A 61 4.91 11.72 11.92
N SER A 62 4.65 12.61 12.88
CA SER A 62 4.13 13.96 12.60
C SER A 62 5.21 14.96 12.17
N SER A 63 6.45 14.78 12.62
CA SER A 63 7.57 15.70 12.37
C SER A 63 8.45 15.28 11.20
N TYR A 64 8.26 14.07 10.68
CA TYR A 64 9.09 13.54 9.60
C TYR A 64 8.74 14.22 8.26
N ASN A 65 9.68 15.03 7.77
CA ASN A 65 9.48 15.87 6.60
C ASN A 65 9.74 15.11 5.28
N SER A 66 8.83 14.22 4.92
CA SER A 66 8.93 13.45 3.68
C SER A 66 7.58 13.27 3.01
N ASN A 67 7.57 13.05 1.70
CA ASN A 67 6.34 12.77 0.97
C ASN A 67 6.18 11.26 0.82
N PHE A 68 5.10 10.71 1.36
CA PHE A 68 4.78 9.30 1.21
C PHE A 68 3.58 9.09 0.31
N PHE A 69 3.66 8.03 -0.48
CA PHE A 69 2.53 7.50 -1.22
C PHE A 69 2.53 5.98 -1.14
N LEU A 70 1.32 5.42 -1.21
CA LEU A 70 1.09 4.00 -1.11
C LEU A 70 0.52 3.52 -2.43
N PHE A 71 1.19 2.57 -3.08
CA PHE A 71 0.73 1.95 -4.31
C PHE A 71 0.18 0.55 -4.02
N THR A 72 -1.05 0.32 -4.48
CA THR A 72 -1.79 -0.92 -4.26
C THR A 72 -1.72 -1.80 -5.49
N THR A 73 -1.37 -3.06 -5.29
CA THR A 73 -1.43 -4.11 -6.31
C THR A 73 -2.39 -5.22 -5.90
N LEU A 74 -2.85 -5.99 -6.89
CA LEU A 74 -3.85 -7.04 -6.70
C LEU A 74 -3.23 -8.41 -6.99
N GLU A 75 -3.21 -9.29 -5.98
CA GLU A 75 -2.65 -10.63 -6.06
C GLU A 75 -3.75 -11.69 -5.99
N SER A 76 -3.68 -12.71 -6.85
CA SER A 76 -4.59 -13.87 -6.79
C SER A 76 -4.21 -14.81 -5.66
N THR A 77 -5.17 -15.22 -4.83
CA THR A 77 -4.91 -16.13 -3.69
C THR A 77 -4.99 -17.62 -4.05
N ARG A 78 -5.26 -17.97 -5.31
CA ARG A 78 -5.35 -19.39 -5.71
C ARG A 78 -3.94 -19.99 -5.75
N PRO A 79 -3.67 -21.09 -5.01
CA PRO A 79 -2.44 -21.84 -5.23
C PRO A 79 -2.47 -22.36 -6.66
N VAL A 80 -1.41 -22.10 -7.41
CA VAL A 80 -1.23 -22.64 -8.76
C VAL A 80 -1.04 -24.14 -8.61
N THR A 81 -2.12 -24.92 -8.59
CA THR A 81 -2.04 -26.37 -8.76
C THR A 81 -1.50 -26.59 -10.17
N GLN A 82 -0.22 -26.99 -10.26
CA GLN A 82 0.43 -27.41 -11.51
C GLN A 82 -0.33 -28.62 -12.06
N GLY A 83 -1.35 -28.37 -12.88
CA GLY A 83 -2.26 -29.42 -13.30
C GLY A 83 -3.10 -29.09 -14.52
N HIS A 84 -2.59 -28.29 -15.45
CA HIS A 84 -2.87 -28.36 -16.90
C HIS A 84 -2.23 -27.14 -17.57
N LYS A 85 -1.32 -27.37 -18.52
CA LYS A 85 -0.72 -26.34 -19.39
C LYS A 85 -1.73 -25.82 -20.43
N GLN A 86 -2.93 -25.44 -20.01
CA GLN A 86 -3.97 -24.96 -20.91
C GLN A 86 -4.81 -23.84 -20.27
N ARG A 87 -4.19 -22.66 -20.13
CA ARG A 87 -4.82 -21.33 -20.31
C ARG A 87 -3.79 -20.21 -20.09
N LEU A 88 -2.67 -20.31 -20.80
CA LEU A 88 -1.81 -19.15 -21.02
C LEU A 88 -2.64 -18.18 -21.89
N MET A 89 -3.18 -17.09 -21.30
CA MET A 89 -3.30 -15.74 -21.91
C MET A 89 -4.42 -14.80 -21.39
N LEU A 90 -5.41 -15.15 -20.54
CA LEU A 90 -6.63 -14.30 -20.48
C LEU A 90 -7.09 -13.63 -19.17
N HIS A 91 -6.50 -13.85 -17.99
CA HIS A 91 -7.06 -13.22 -16.79
C HIS A 91 -6.00 -12.73 -15.80
N VAL A 92 -5.17 -11.77 -16.24
CA VAL A 92 -4.51 -10.87 -15.28
C VAL A 92 -5.62 -10.19 -14.48
N PRO A 93 -5.61 -10.27 -13.13
CA PRO A 93 -6.55 -9.54 -12.31
C PRO A 93 -6.30 -8.05 -12.50
N VAL A 94 -7.33 -7.33 -12.98
CA VAL A 94 -7.22 -5.90 -13.24
C VAL A 94 -7.81 -5.18 -12.03
N LEU A 95 -6.93 -4.53 -11.29
CA LEU A 95 -7.29 -3.47 -10.36
C LEU A 95 -7.59 -2.23 -11.21
N ASP A 96 -8.74 -1.62 -10.98
CA ASP A 96 -9.19 -0.40 -11.65
C ASP A 96 -9.43 0.70 -10.61
N GLY A 97 -9.41 1.95 -11.06
CA GLY A 97 -9.55 3.15 -10.22
C GLY A 97 -8.24 3.80 -9.83
N ALA A 98 -8.15 4.23 -8.58
CA ALA A 98 -7.03 4.95 -8.01
C ALA A 98 -6.17 4.02 -7.15
N PRO A 99 -5.16 3.32 -7.73
CA PRO A 99 -4.28 2.41 -6.99
C PRO A 99 -3.25 3.15 -6.13
N VAL A 100 -3.17 4.48 -6.22
CA VAL A 100 -2.23 5.30 -5.47
C VAL A 100 -2.99 6.17 -4.48
N SER A 101 -2.51 6.22 -3.23
CA SER A 101 -2.99 7.13 -2.20
C SER A 101 -1.81 7.91 -1.62
N GLY A 102 -1.96 9.23 -1.47
CA GLY A 102 -0.99 10.07 -0.77
C GLY A 102 -1.23 10.03 0.74
N MET A 103 -0.18 10.17 1.53
CA MET A 103 -0.31 10.23 2.99
C MET A 103 -1.05 11.50 3.41
N THR A 104 -2.05 11.35 4.28
CA THR A 104 -2.70 12.46 4.98
C THR A 104 -2.57 12.24 6.49
N PHE A 105 -2.09 13.24 7.22
CA PHE A 105 -2.05 13.16 8.68
C PHE A 105 -3.44 13.43 9.24
N LEU A 106 -3.96 12.53 10.08
CA LEU A 106 -5.26 12.67 10.74
C LEU A 106 -5.12 12.36 12.23
N ASP A 107 -5.97 12.97 13.05
CA ASP A 107 -5.98 12.73 14.51
C ASP A 107 -6.83 11.52 14.93
N ARG A 108 -7.60 10.94 14.00
CA ARG A 108 -8.61 9.91 14.26
C ARG A 108 -8.37 8.71 13.32
N PRO A 109 -8.48 7.46 13.82
CA PRO A 109 -8.78 7.06 15.20
C PRO A 109 -7.67 7.37 16.22
N ARG A 110 -6.42 7.54 15.76
CA ARG A 110 -5.29 8.06 16.55
C ARG A 110 -4.45 9.01 15.66
N PRO A 111 -3.62 9.88 16.23
CA PRO A 111 -2.71 10.70 15.43
C PRO A 111 -1.69 9.84 14.67
N ALA A 112 -1.81 9.80 13.33
CA ALA A 112 -0.91 9.04 12.46
C ALA A 112 -1.03 9.50 11.00
N GLY A 113 -0.14 8.99 10.13
CA GLY A 113 -0.30 9.09 8.70
C GLY A 113 -1.30 8.06 8.19
N TYR A 114 -2.26 8.47 7.36
CA TYR A 114 -3.27 7.60 6.78
C TYR A 114 -3.24 7.63 5.26
N PHE A 115 -3.42 6.45 4.66
CA PHE A 115 -3.68 6.25 3.24
C PHE A 115 -5.09 5.68 3.08
N ILE A 116 -5.92 6.38 2.33
CA ILE A 116 -7.33 6.02 2.11
C ILE A 116 -7.51 5.69 0.64
N PHE A 117 -8.18 4.58 0.36
CA PHE A 117 -8.43 4.08 -0.98
C PHE A 117 -9.94 4.04 -1.28
N PRO A 118 -10.57 5.19 -1.57
CA PRO A 118 -12.01 5.28 -1.77
C PRO A 118 -12.47 4.75 -3.13
N ASP A 119 -11.56 4.62 -4.10
CA ASP A 119 -11.86 4.20 -5.48
C ASP A 119 -10.94 3.07 -5.95
N LEU A 120 -11.01 1.92 -5.29
CA LEU A 120 -10.43 0.68 -5.80
C LEU A 120 -11.54 -0.23 -6.30
N SER A 121 -11.46 -0.66 -7.54
CA SER A 121 -12.42 -1.58 -8.15
C SER A 121 -11.72 -2.83 -8.69
N VAL A 122 -12.40 -3.97 -8.67
CA VAL A 122 -11.88 -5.21 -9.24
C VAL A 122 -12.73 -5.56 -10.45
N CYS A 123 -12.13 -5.76 -11.62
CA CYS A 123 -12.92 -6.01 -12.83
C CYS A 123 -13.44 -7.44 -12.96
N LYS A 124 -12.84 -8.38 -12.22
CA LYS A 124 -12.97 -9.82 -12.46
C LYS A 124 -13.27 -10.53 -11.16
N GLU A 125 -14.24 -11.44 -11.20
CA GLU A 125 -14.60 -12.23 -10.03
C GLU A 125 -13.44 -13.15 -9.61
N GLY A 126 -13.19 -13.22 -8.30
CA GLY A 126 -12.15 -14.06 -7.73
C GLY A 126 -11.91 -13.77 -6.26
N ARG A 127 -10.95 -14.50 -5.67
CA ARG A 127 -10.40 -14.21 -4.35
C ARG A 127 -9.00 -13.63 -4.54
N TYR A 128 -8.78 -12.49 -3.90
CA TYR A 128 -7.58 -11.69 -4.07
C TYR A 128 -7.07 -11.18 -2.73
N ARG A 129 -5.81 -10.78 -2.73
CA ARG A 129 -5.18 -10.00 -1.66
C ARG A 129 -4.69 -8.69 -2.25
N LEU A 130 -4.96 -7.59 -1.55
CA LEU A 130 -4.32 -6.31 -1.86
C LEU A 130 -2.95 -6.28 -1.21
N SER A 131 -1.94 -5.90 -1.98
CA SER A 131 -0.59 -5.65 -1.48
C SER A 131 -0.34 -4.15 -1.53
N PHE A 132 0.08 -3.58 -0.39
CA PHE A 132 0.30 -2.15 -0.22
C PHE A 132 1.79 -1.87 -0.15
N ASN A 133 2.28 -1.10 -1.11
CA ASN A 133 3.70 -0.82 -1.27
C ASN A 133 3.96 0.64 -0.87
N LEU A 134 4.73 0.85 0.19
CA LEU A 134 5.14 2.18 0.65
C LEU A 134 6.27 2.72 -0.21
N TYR A 135 6.10 3.94 -0.69
CA TYR A 135 7.15 4.72 -1.32
C TYR A 135 7.36 6.01 -0.56
N GLU A 136 8.61 6.41 -0.48
CA GLU A 136 9.06 7.63 0.15
C GLU A 136 9.82 8.48 -0.85
N ALA A 137 9.46 9.76 -0.93
CA ALA A 137 10.25 10.78 -1.60
C ALA A 137 10.83 11.71 -0.53
N THR A 138 12.08 11.41 -0.15
CA THR A 138 12.87 12.19 0.81
C THR A 138 13.03 13.64 0.34
N LYS A 139 12.81 14.59 1.25
CA LYS A 139 13.02 16.02 0.97
C LYS A 139 14.39 16.51 1.44
N ASP A 140 14.88 15.94 2.53
CA ASP A 140 16.14 16.33 3.14
C ASP A 140 17.23 15.30 2.79
N ASP A 141 18.43 15.76 2.41
CA ASP A 141 19.54 14.86 2.03
C ASP A 141 19.98 13.94 3.18
N LYS A 142 19.85 14.40 4.43
CA LYS A 142 20.15 13.61 5.65
C LYS A 142 19.30 12.34 5.78
N ASP A 143 18.10 12.35 5.18
CA ASP A 143 17.15 11.25 5.26
C ASP A 143 17.33 10.25 4.12
N THR A 144 18.18 10.57 3.13
CA THR A 144 18.53 9.63 2.06
C THR A 144 19.23 8.39 2.61
N ASP A 145 19.13 7.30 1.86
CA ASP A 145 19.75 6.03 2.22
C ASP A 145 21.26 6.19 2.36
N ALA A 146 21.83 5.53 3.36
CA ALA A 146 23.28 5.43 3.46
C ALA A 146 23.84 4.77 2.19
N GLU A 147 24.89 5.36 1.62
CA GLU A 147 25.57 4.77 0.45
C GLU A 147 26.02 3.35 0.83
N PRO A 148 25.80 2.34 -0.04
CA PRO A 148 26.34 1.02 0.21
C PRO A 148 27.85 1.14 0.30
N SER A 149 28.43 0.71 1.42
CA SER A 149 29.88 0.54 1.51
C SER A 149 30.29 -0.47 0.44
N ASN A 150 30.91 0.01 -0.64
CA ASN A 150 31.57 -0.84 -1.62
C ASN A 150 32.74 -1.54 -0.91
N GLU A 151 32.49 -2.75 -0.42
CA GLU A 151 33.53 -3.76 -0.16
C GLU A 151 33.76 -4.61 -1.41
#